data_AF-A0A6J2WXV3-F1
#
_entry.id   AF-A0A6J2WXV3-F1
#
_cell.length_a   1.000
_cell.length_b   1.000
_cell.length_c   1.000
_cell.angle_alpha   90.00
_cell.angle_beta   90.00
_cell.angle_gamma   90.00
#
_symmetry.space_group_name_H-M   'P 1'
#
loop_
_entity.id
_entity.type
_entity.pdbx_description
1 polymer ?
#
loop_
_entity_poly.entity_id
_entity_poly.type
_entity_poly.pdbx_seq_one_letter_code
_entity_poly.pdbx_strand_id
1 'polypeptide(L)'
;MKTQYSKLTIAFVVVLGLTTIIILVLMGVSFSIEGSLTVRPKKMDSFPRACLCGGKDVSLVNSVPKDQINQTLKRRAEEYRKHQIRMNANLDVVLIAPSNSPLQYPSHGFTVEPLTKSLIPGLAVHAQKRALYKVSLSVSSGVLSVESTTDMDLVEGQGQNKLNISTQNVTQLNQLLSQVSYTSTIYHIKTRDLARFIFEDNEVMFPIIIKRTSMPVLYDPGTDVNSQVTVTTKTFLRYKELNVLIESIRKYYKDIKIIIADDSLNPERVNGSNIEHYIMPPAQGWFAGRNLAVSQVTTKYFLWVDDDFQFTSETKIESFVEIMEAVPELDIVGGAVGKNTFYFKLVYEEGDINEGGCLSRFFGKRHQPLPGYPDCSLVDGVVNFFLARTDSVRRVGFDPQLKRVAHSEFFMDGLGDLLIASCGSIRVGHQPKVDRGKYNQYRMPGKSEKTGKLALHFFKNHLKCVRY
;
A
#
# COMPACT_ATOMS: atom_id res chain seq x y z
N MET A 1 3.21 67.28 10.83
CA MET A 1 1.95 66.93 11.53
C MET A 1 1.04 66.05 10.64
N LYS A 2 1.48 64.83 10.27
CA LYS A 2 0.67 63.87 9.50
C LYS A 2 1.27 62.46 9.52
N THR A 3 1.58 61.93 10.70
CA THR A 3 2.14 60.56 10.80
C THR A 3 1.85 59.84 12.12
N GLN A 4 0.79 60.23 12.84
CA GLN A 4 0.40 59.59 14.11
C GLN A 4 -1.05 59.04 14.11
N TYR A 5 -1.85 59.37 13.09
CA TYR A 5 -3.25 58.91 12.98
C TYR A 5 -3.44 57.56 12.28
N SER A 6 -2.42 57.03 11.58
CA SER A 6 -2.57 55.75 10.83
C SER A 6 -2.39 54.50 11.70
N LYS A 7 -1.59 54.55 12.76
CA LYS A 7 -1.35 53.39 13.63
C LYS A 7 -2.49 53.14 14.64
N LEU A 8 -3.21 54.19 15.03
CA LEU A 8 -4.31 54.09 15.99
C LEU A 8 -5.57 53.45 15.36
N THR A 9 -5.84 53.72 14.08
CA THR A 9 -6.99 53.15 13.36
C THR A 9 -6.80 51.66 13.04
N ILE A 10 -5.58 51.22 12.74
CA ILE A 10 -5.27 49.81 12.48
C ILE A 10 -5.35 48.99 13.78
N ALA A 11 -4.87 49.54 14.89
CA ALA A 11 -5.00 48.90 16.21
C ALA A 11 -6.47 48.75 16.64
N PHE A 12 -7.32 49.76 16.37
CA PHE A 12 -8.75 49.70 16.71
C PHE A 12 -9.52 48.66 15.88
N VAL A 13 -9.22 48.52 14.59
CA VAL A 13 -9.89 47.54 13.70
C VAL A 13 -9.49 46.09 14.04
N VAL A 14 -8.23 45.86 14.44
CA VAL A 14 -7.75 44.53 14.85
C VAL A 14 -8.34 44.11 16.20
N VAL A 15 -8.47 45.05 17.16
CA VAL A 15 -9.08 44.76 18.47
C VAL A 15 -10.58 44.50 18.34
N LEU A 16 -11.30 45.25 17.51
CA LEU A 16 -12.73 44.99 17.23
C LEU A 16 -12.92 43.62 16.57
N GLY A 17 -12.10 43.26 15.58
CA GLY A 17 -12.17 41.95 14.90
C GLY A 17 -11.84 40.75 15.80
N LEU A 18 -10.91 40.90 16.74
CA LEU A 18 -10.59 39.86 17.72
C LEU A 18 -11.69 39.71 18.79
N THR A 19 -12.34 40.81 19.20
CA THR A 19 -13.45 40.74 20.17
C THR A 19 -14.71 40.11 19.60
N THR A 20 -15.05 40.32 18.32
CA THR A 20 -16.20 39.65 17.68
C THR A 20 -15.97 38.15 17.49
N ILE A 21 -14.74 37.72 17.19
CA ILE A 21 -14.39 36.30 17.05
C ILE A 21 -14.44 35.59 18.42
N ILE A 22 -13.98 36.25 19.49
CA ILE A 22 -14.03 35.67 20.86
C ILE A 22 -15.47 35.58 21.38
N ILE A 23 -16.35 36.53 21.04
CA ILE A 23 -17.77 36.48 21.41
C ILE A 23 -18.51 35.36 20.64
N LEU A 24 -18.16 35.12 19.37
CA LEU A 24 -18.72 34.01 18.57
C LEU A 24 -18.29 32.62 19.10
N VAL A 25 -17.09 32.50 19.66
CA VAL A 25 -16.59 31.24 20.27
C VAL A 25 -17.21 31.01 21.66
N LEU A 26 -17.52 32.06 22.43
CA LEU A 26 -18.15 31.94 23.76
C LEU A 26 -19.67 31.75 23.71
N MET A 27 -20.36 32.12 22.63
CA MET A 27 -21.83 32.02 22.51
C MET A 27 -22.34 30.71 21.88
N GLY A 28 -21.47 29.73 21.56
CA GLY A 28 -21.92 28.40 21.11
C GLY A 28 -22.80 28.42 19.84
N VAL A 29 -22.64 29.44 18.99
CA VAL A 29 -23.42 29.56 17.75
C VAL A 29 -22.78 28.70 16.68
N SER A 30 -23.26 27.47 16.54
CA SER A 30 -22.97 26.59 15.42
C SER A 30 -23.51 27.20 14.13
N PHE A 31 -22.64 27.77 13.28
CA PHE A 31 -22.99 28.03 11.89
C PHE A 31 -23.01 26.69 11.14
N SER A 32 -24.21 26.14 10.95
CA SER A 32 -24.46 25.12 9.95
C SER A 32 -24.30 25.74 8.57
N ILE A 33 -23.15 25.53 7.92
CA ILE A 33 -23.05 25.67 6.47
C ILE A 33 -23.78 24.45 5.89
N GLU A 34 -25.09 24.57 5.68
CA GLU A 34 -25.86 23.65 4.85
C GLU A 34 -25.53 23.90 3.36
N GLY A 35 -24.27 23.63 3.00
CA GLY A 35 -23.89 23.27 1.64
C GLY A 35 -23.89 21.76 1.57
N SER A 36 -25.07 21.15 1.43
CA SER A 36 -25.20 19.71 1.24
C SER A 36 -24.44 19.29 -0.02
N LEU A 37 -23.21 18.80 0.15
CA LEU A 37 -22.65 17.77 -0.72
C LEU A 37 -23.66 16.62 -0.67
N THR A 38 -24.62 16.62 -1.60
CA THR A 38 -25.36 15.40 -1.88
C THR A 38 -24.36 14.43 -2.50
N VAL A 39 -23.61 13.73 -1.65
CA VAL A 39 -23.22 12.36 -1.92
C VAL A 39 -24.55 11.65 -2.04
N ARG A 40 -25.13 11.63 -3.25
CA ARG A 40 -26.04 10.54 -3.56
C ARG A 40 -25.12 9.33 -3.50
N PRO A 41 -25.28 8.42 -2.52
CA PRO A 41 -24.82 7.09 -2.78
C PRO A 41 -25.64 6.72 -4.00
N LYS A 42 -25.00 6.70 -5.17
CA LYS A 42 -25.52 5.82 -6.20
C LYS A 42 -25.63 4.51 -5.43
N LYS A 43 -26.85 4.00 -5.24
CA LYS A 43 -27.01 2.58 -4.92
C LYS A 43 -25.98 1.90 -5.78
N MET A 44 -25.19 1.03 -5.17
CA MET A 44 -24.32 0.13 -5.88
C MET A 44 -25.21 -0.85 -6.67
N ASP A 45 -26.09 -0.32 -7.53
CA ASP A 45 -26.95 -0.99 -8.50
C ASP A 45 -26.08 -1.33 -9.71
N SER A 46 -24.97 -1.98 -9.40
CA SER A 46 -24.29 -2.96 -10.21
C SER A 46 -23.14 -3.45 -9.35
N PHE A 47 -23.41 -4.40 -8.44
CA PHE A 47 -22.41 -5.44 -8.25
C PHE A 47 -21.97 -5.88 -9.66
N PRO A 48 -20.66 -5.95 -9.96
CA PRO A 48 -20.21 -6.47 -11.24
C PRO A 48 -21.01 -7.75 -11.52
N ARG A 49 -21.67 -7.83 -12.67
CA ARG A 49 -22.43 -9.04 -13.05
C ARG A 49 -21.53 -10.24 -12.77
N ALA A 50 -22.05 -11.24 -12.06
CA ALA A 50 -21.31 -12.46 -11.80
C ALA A 50 -20.78 -12.99 -13.15
N CYS A 51 -19.47 -13.19 -13.24
CA CYS A 51 -18.87 -13.81 -14.42
C CYS A 51 -19.50 -15.21 -14.57
N LEU A 52 -20.02 -15.50 -15.76
CA LEU A 52 -20.58 -16.81 -16.07
C LEU A 52 -19.47 -17.66 -16.70
N CYS A 53 -19.29 -18.87 -16.21
CA CYS A 53 -18.46 -19.86 -16.88
C CYS A 53 -19.14 -20.25 -18.20
N GLY A 54 -18.42 -20.11 -19.32
CA GLY A 54 -18.85 -20.57 -20.64
C GLY A 54 -18.67 -22.08 -20.83
N GLY A 55 -19.16 -22.61 -21.96
CA GLY A 55 -19.27 -24.06 -22.17
C GLY A 55 -17.98 -24.89 -22.17
N LYS A 56 -16.80 -24.25 -22.31
CA LYS A 56 -15.49 -24.92 -22.21
C LYS A 56 -14.76 -24.65 -20.88
N ASP A 57 -15.35 -23.85 -20.01
CA ASP A 57 -14.70 -23.40 -18.78
C ASP A 57 -14.79 -24.46 -17.69
N VAL A 58 -13.69 -24.68 -16.97
CA VAL A 58 -13.65 -25.61 -15.84
C VAL A 58 -14.17 -24.90 -14.59
N SER A 59 -15.22 -25.46 -13.98
CA SER A 59 -15.74 -24.98 -12.70
C SER A 59 -14.80 -25.37 -11.54
N LEU A 60 -14.00 -24.40 -11.07
CA LEU A 60 -13.00 -24.64 -10.03
C LEU A 60 -13.57 -25.02 -8.66
N VAL A 61 -14.84 -24.69 -8.38
CA VAL A 61 -15.48 -25.11 -7.11
C VAL A 61 -15.63 -26.63 -7.01
N ASN A 62 -15.74 -27.32 -8.16
CA ASN A 62 -15.85 -28.78 -8.21
C ASN A 62 -14.54 -29.48 -7.84
N SER A 63 -13.41 -28.74 -7.83
CA SER A 63 -12.11 -29.25 -7.42
C SER A 63 -11.88 -29.16 -5.90
N VAL A 64 -12.78 -28.51 -5.15
CA VAL A 64 -12.71 -28.41 -3.69
C VAL A 64 -13.38 -29.64 -3.06
N PRO A 65 -12.75 -30.33 -2.09
CA PRO A 65 -13.37 -31.46 -1.39
C PRO A 65 -14.74 -31.10 -0.83
N LYS A 66 -15.75 -31.96 -1.06
CA LYS A 66 -17.18 -31.67 -0.79
C LYS A 66 -17.44 -31.30 0.67
N ASP A 67 -16.74 -31.94 1.60
CA ASP A 67 -16.79 -31.71 3.04
C ASP A 67 -16.20 -30.34 3.46
N GLN A 68 -15.36 -29.73 2.63
CA GLN A 68 -14.67 -28.47 2.92
C GLN A 68 -15.26 -27.25 2.20
N ILE A 69 -16.10 -27.45 1.16
CA ILE A 69 -16.61 -26.39 0.28
C ILE A 69 -17.12 -25.18 1.06
N ASN A 70 -18.03 -25.39 2.03
CA ASN A 70 -18.66 -24.28 2.75
C ASN A 70 -17.64 -23.44 3.54
N GLN A 71 -16.68 -24.10 4.20
CA GLN A 71 -15.64 -23.39 4.96
C GLN A 71 -14.67 -22.66 4.03
N THR A 72 -14.25 -23.31 2.94
CA THR A 72 -13.38 -22.70 1.92
C THR A 72 -14.02 -21.49 1.27
N LEU A 73 -15.31 -21.55 0.92
CA LEU A 73 -16.04 -20.40 0.37
C LEU A 73 -16.08 -19.23 1.35
N LYS A 74 -16.33 -19.50 2.64
CA LYS A 74 -16.33 -18.47 3.69
C LYS A 74 -14.96 -17.81 3.83
N ARG A 75 -13.89 -18.60 4.00
CA ARG A 75 -12.51 -18.08 4.12
C ARG A 75 -12.08 -17.32 2.87
N ARG A 76 -12.37 -17.86 1.68
CA ARG A 76 -12.08 -17.21 0.39
C ARG A 76 -12.74 -15.84 0.27
N ALA A 77 -14.02 -15.73 0.65
CA ALA A 77 -14.75 -14.47 0.59
C ALA A 77 -14.19 -13.44 1.58
N GLU A 78 -13.85 -13.88 2.79
CA GLU A 78 -13.25 -13.01 3.81
C GLU A 78 -11.86 -12.51 3.41
N GLU A 79 -11.00 -13.41 2.89
CA GLU A 79 -9.67 -13.03 2.38
C GLU A 79 -9.75 -12.09 1.18
N TYR A 80 -10.72 -12.29 0.28
CA TYR A 80 -10.95 -11.36 -0.81
C TYR A 80 -11.41 -9.98 -0.32
N ARG A 81 -12.29 -9.93 0.68
CA ARG A 81 -12.70 -8.65 1.31
C ARG A 81 -11.49 -7.93 1.93
N LYS A 82 -10.65 -8.63 2.67
CA LYS A 82 -9.41 -8.07 3.25
C LYS A 82 -8.46 -7.58 2.17
N HIS A 83 -8.32 -8.33 1.08
CA HIS A 83 -7.54 -7.91 -0.09
C HIS A 83 -8.07 -6.62 -0.71
N GLN A 84 -9.39 -6.46 -0.84
CA GLN A 84 -10.01 -5.23 -1.38
C GLN A 84 -9.75 -4.00 -0.50
N ILE A 85 -9.81 -4.16 0.83
CA ILE A 85 -9.46 -3.08 1.79
C ILE A 85 -8.01 -2.66 1.55
N ARG A 86 -7.07 -3.61 1.53
CA ARG A 86 -5.64 -3.34 1.34
C ARG A 86 -5.32 -2.66 0.00
N MET A 87 -5.99 -3.08 -1.07
CA MET A 87 -5.78 -2.49 -2.40
C MET A 87 -6.46 -1.12 -2.55
N ASN A 88 -7.05 -0.58 -1.47
CA ASN A 88 -7.78 0.69 -1.47
C ASN A 88 -8.82 0.77 -2.60
N ALA A 89 -9.54 -0.32 -2.87
CA ALA A 89 -10.58 -0.35 -3.89
C ALA A 89 -11.67 0.73 -3.68
N ASN A 90 -11.78 1.26 -2.46
CA ASN A 90 -12.68 2.36 -2.10
C ASN A 90 -12.19 3.76 -2.54
N LEU A 91 -10.97 3.91 -3.05
CA LEU A 91 -10.47 5.18 -3.61
C LEU A 91 -10.81 5.33 -5.11
N ASP A 92 -11.22 4.26 -5.80
CA ASP A 92 -11.70 4.29 -7.19
C ASP A 92 -13.16 4.81 -7.29
N VAL A 93 -13.54 5.79 -6.45
CA VAL A 93 -14.88 6.38 -6.45
C VAL A 93 -14.93 7.53 -7.46
N VAL A 94 -15.81 7.41 -8.45
CA VAL A 94 -16.06 8.49 -9.41
C VAL A 94 -16.82 9.61 -8.73
N LEU A 95 -16.11 10.70 -8.43
CA LEU A 95 -16.70 11.93 -7.89
C LEU A 95 -17.04 12.88 -9.04
N ILE A 96 -18.34 13.08 -9.26
CA ILE A 96 -18.84 14.04 -10.24
C ILE A 96 -18.92 15.42 -9.59
N ALA A 97 -18.33 16.44 -10.21
CA ALA A 97 -18.42 17.82 -9.72
C ALA A 97 -19.76 18.47 -10.13
N PRO A 98 -20.56 19.01 -9.18
CA PRO A 98 -21.69 19.87 -9.50
C PRO A 98 -21.54 21.32 -9.00
N SER A 99 -22.33 22.19 -9.63
CA SER A 99 -22.93 23.45 -9.14
C SER A 99 -22.23 24.80 -9.28
N ASN A 100 -20.95 24.90 -9.67
CA ASN A 100 -20.32 26.20 -9.99
C ASN A 100 -19.81 26.33 -11.42
N SER A 101 -19.96 25.28 -12.23
CA SER A 101 -19.58 25.24 -13.64
C SER A 101 -20.78 24.77 -14.46
N PRO A 102 -20.99 25.30 -15.67
CA PRO A 102 -21.95 24.71 -16.59
C PRO A 102 -21.52 23.30 -17.05
N LEU A 103 -20.29 22.87 -16.77
CA LEU A 103 -19.79 21.54 -17.11
C LEU A 103 -19.90 20.58 -15.92
N GLN A 104 -20.51 19.42 -16.15
CA GLN A 104 -20.49 18.27 -15.26
C GLN A 104 -19.48 17.24 -15.80
N TYR A 105 -18.61 16.73 -14.93
CA TYR A 105 -17.49 15.85 -15.32
C TYR A 105 -16.94 15.06 -14.12
N PRO A 106 -16.19 13.95 -14.34
CA PRO A 106 -15.58 13.17 -13.28
C PRO A 106 -14.33 13.86 -12.74
N SER A 107 -14.51 14.66 -11.68
CA SER A 107 -13.47 15.55 -11.12
C SER A 107 -12.20 14.84 -10.65
N HIS A 108 -12.32 13.64 -10.09
CA HIS A 108 -11.18 12.82 -9.66
C HIS A 108 -10.68 11.89 -10.77
N GLY A 109 -11.26 12.00 -11.96
CA GLY A 109 -11.08 11.05 -13.04
C GLY A 109 -11.87 9.76 -12.83
N PHE A 110 -11.53 8.76 -13.64
CA PHE A 110 -12.07 7.41 -13.58
C PHE A 110 -11.08 6.43 -14.19
N THR A 111 -11.24 5.15 -13.85
CA THR A 111 -10.34 4.07 -14.28
C THR A 111 -10.94 3.29 -15.45
N VAL A 112 -10.12 2.98 -16.46
CA VAL A 112 -10.51 2.17 -17.64
C VAL A 112 -9.48 1.08 -17.90
N GLU A 113 -9.93 -0.02 -18.53
CA GLU A 113 -9.03 -1.04 -19.06
C GLU A 113 -8.31 -0.55 -20.31
N PRO A 114 -7.00 -0.87 -20.49
CA PRO A 114 -6.29 -0.55 -21.71
C PRO A 114 -6.99 -1.13 -22.96
N LEU A 115 -6.97 -0.36 -24.05
CA LEU A 115 -7.55 -0.71 -25.36
C LEU A 115 -9.04 -1.07 -25.33
N THR A 116 -9.72 -0.79 -24.22
CA THR A 116 -11.13 -1.16 -24.01
C THR A 116 -11.98 0.10 -24.09
N LYS A 117 -12.96 0.06 -24.98
CA LYS A 117 -13.92 1.14 -25.12
C LYS A 117 -14.77 1.25 -23.85
N SER A 118 -14.73 2.42 -23.22
CA SER A 118 -15.38 2.69 -21.94
C SER A 118 -16.10 4.02 -21.96
N LEU A 119 -17.34 4.07 -21.47
CA LEU A 119 -18.09 5.33 -21.35
C LEU A 119 -17.41 6.29 -20.39
N ILE A 120 -17.41 7.59 -20.72
CA ILE A 120 -16.94 8.64 -19.82
C ILE A 120 -18.09 9.00 -18.86
N PRO A 121 -17.96 8.72 -17.55
CA PRO A 121 -19.08 8.88 -16.64
C PRO A 121 -19.38 10.35 -16.35
N GLY A 122 -20.67 10.70 -16.41
CA GLY A 122 -21.19 11.95 -15.84
C GLY A 122 -20.91 13.23 -16.63
N LEU A 123 -20.55 13.13 -17.92
CA LEU A 123 -20.50 14.30 -18.81
C LEU A 123 -21.89 14.91 -19.01
N ALA A 124 -22.03 16.20 -18.74
CA ALA A 124 -23.24 16.97 -19.06
C ALA A 124 -22.94 18.47 -19.11
N VAL A 125 -23.84 19.22 -19.73
CA VAL A 125 -23.90 20.68 -19.70
C VAL A 125 -25.18 21.14 -19.00
N HIS A 126 -25.02 22.01 -18.00
CA HIS A 126 -26.07 22.68 -17.24
C HIS A 126 -25.98 24.19 -17.50
N ALA A 127 -26.61 24.65 -18.58
CA ALA A 127 -26.61 26.05 -18.97
C ALA A 127 -28.04 26.55 -19.25
N GLN A 128 -28.24 27.87 -19.13
CA GLN A 128 -29.47 28.51 -19.60
C GLN A 128 -29.63 28.38 -21.12
N LYS A 129 -30.82 28.68 -21.64
CA LYS A 129 -31.12 28.55 -23.07
C LYS A 129 -30.08 29.28 -23.93
N ARG A 130 -29.41 28.54 -24.80
CA ARG A 130 -28.53 29.06 -25.86
C ARG A 130 -29.20 28.92 -27.22
N ALA A 131 -28.77 29.75 -28.17
CA ALA A 131 -29.14 29.59 -29.58
C ALA A 131 -28.49 28.35 -30.20
N LEU A 132 -27.25 28.06 -29.78
CA LEU A 132 -26.48 26.88 -30.17
C LEU A 132 -25.63 26.46 -28.98
N TYR A 133 -25.68 25.19 -28.61
CA TYR A 133 -24.75 24.59 -27.67
C TYR A 133 -23.63 23.92 -28.45
N LYS A 134 -22.39 24.32 -28.19
CA LYS A 134 -21.20 23.72 -28.79
C LYS A 134 -20.25 23.30 -27.69
N VAL A 135 -19.95 22.01 -27.64
CA VAL A 135 -18.96 21.45 -26.72
C VAL A 135 -17.78 20.90 -27.49
N SER A 136 -16.61 20.96 -26.87
CA SER A 136 -15.41 20.29 -27.37
C SER A 136 -14.83 19.42 -26.27
N LEU A 137 -14.61 18.15 -26.58
CA LEU A 137 -13.91 17.22 -25.72
C LEU A 137 -12.64 16.77 -26.44
N SER A 138 -11.48 16.85 -25.79
CA SER A 138 -10.23 16.33 -26.35
C SER A 138 -9.42 15.56 -25.32
N VAL A 139 -8.67 14.56 -25.77
CA VAL A 139 -7.77 13.74 -24.96
C VAL A 139 -6.34 13.82 -25.50
N SER A 140 -5.34 13.54 -24.67
CA SER A 140 -3.94 13.72 -25.05
C SER A 140 -3.38 12.55 -25.84
N SER A 141 -3.91 11.32 -25.65
CA SER A 141 -3.34 10.12 -26.30
C SER A 141 -4.36 9.14 -26.87
N GLY A 142 -5.56 9.05 -26.28
CA GLY A 142 -6.61 8.13 -26.72
C GLY A 142 -7.48 8.69 -27.84
N VAL A 143 -8.60 8.00 -28.08
CA VAL A 143 -9.64 8.41 -29.03
C VAL A 143 -11.00 8.45 -28.37
N LEU A 144 -11.87 9.31 -28.91
CA LEU A 144 -13.22 9.56 -28.45
C LEU A 144 -14.22 9.11 -29.50
N SER A 145 -15.33 8.52 -29.06
CA SER A 145 -16.44 8.18 -29.96
C SER A 145 -17.77 8.26 -29.23
N VAL A 146 -18.87 8.44 -29.95
CA VAL A 146 -20.23 8.46 -29.36
C VAL A 146 -20.96 7.18 -29.74
N GLU A 147 -21.53 6.49 -28.75
CA GLU A 147 -22.32 5.28 -28.96
C GLU A 147 -23.80 5.59 -29.25
N SER A 148 -24.05 6.39 -30.28
CA SER A 148 -25.41 6.70 -30.73
C SER A 148 -25.68 6.11 -32.12
N THR A 149 -26.90 5.63 -32.34
CA THR A 149 -27.40 5.23 -33.68
C THR A 149 -28.13 6.36 -34.41
N THR A 150 -28.41 7.47 -33.73
CA THR A 150 -29.10 8.66 -34.25
C THR A 150 -28.26 9.93 -34.00
N ASP A 151 -28.49 11.00 -34.75
CA ASP A 151 -27.88 12.32 -34.54
C ASP A 151 -26.34 12.38 -34.68
N MET A 152 -25.76 11.46 -35.45
CA MET A 152 -24.32 11.41 -35.73
C MET A 152 -23.83 12.59 -36.58
N ASP A 153 -24.73 13.24 -37.32
CA ASP A 153 -24.50 14.49 -38.04
C ASP A 153 -24.18 15.67 -37.12
N LEU A 154 -24.57 15.59 -35.84
CA LEU A 154 -24.27 16.59 -34.81
C LEU A 154 -22.89 16.41 -34.18
N VAL A 155 -22.17 15.34 -34.53
CA VAL A 155 -20.91 14.94 -33.91
C VAL A 155 -19.76 14.92 -34.92
N GLU A 156 -18.76 15.75 -34.69
CA GLU A 156 -17.52 15.78 -35.46
C GLU A 156 -16.36 15.13 -34.69
N GLY A 157 -15.46 14.45 -35.39
CA GLY A 157 -14.24 13.89 -34.79
C GLY A 157 -14.38 12.47 -34.20
N GLN A 158 -15.30 11.66 -34.74
CA GLN A 158 -15.45 10.25 -34.35
C GLN A 158 -14.14 9.48 -34.53
N GLY A 159 -13.71 8.77 -33.48
CA GLY A 159 -12.49 7.98 -33.49
C GLY A 159 -11.20 8.80 -33.48
N GLN A 160 -11.29 10.12 -33.23
CA GLN A 160 -10.14 11.01 -33.11
C GLN A 160 -9.89 11.39 -31.65
N ASN A 161 -8.77 12.06 -31.37
CA ASN A 161 -8.46 12.57 -30.03
C ASN A 161 -9.26 13.82 -29.66
N LYS A 162 -10.04 14.40 -30.58
CA LYS A 162 -10.93 15.54 -30.35
C LYS A 162 -12.29 15.27 -30.96
N LEU A 163 -13.33 15.53 -30.17
CA LEU A 163 -14.73 15.35 -30.50
C LEU A 163 -15.47 16.68 -30.26
N ASN A 164 -16.25 17.15 -31.24
CA ASN A 164 -17.13 18.30 -31.08
C ASN A 164 -18.59 17.86 -31.23
N ILE A 165 -19.48 18.38 -30.38
CA ILE A 165 -20.92 18.16 -30.49
C ILE A 165 -21.61 19.52 -30.54
N SER A 166 -22.46 19.73 -31.54
CA SER A 166 -23.19 20.99 -31.73
C SER A 166 -24.68 20.74 -31.93
N THR A 167 -25.54 21.34 -31.10
CA THR A 167 -27.01 21.21 -31.23
C THR A 167 -27.72 22.44 -30.67
N GLN A 168 -28.97 22.67 -31.07
CA GLN A 168 -29.84 23.72 -30.50
C GLN A 168 -30.59 23.26 -29.24
N ASN A 169 -30.49 21.97 -28.87
CA ASN A 169 -31.23 21.37 -27.76
C ASN A 169 -30.28 20.77 -26.69
N VAL A 170 -30.29 21.34 -25.48
CA VAL A 170 -29.44 20.88 -24.35
C VAL A 170 -29.76 19.46 -23.90
N THR A 171 -31.02 19.02 -24.02
CA THR A 171 -31.40 17.64 -23.68
C THR A 171 -30.76 16.65 -24.64
N GLN A 172 -30.77 16.96 -25.94
CA GLN A 172 -30.12 16.16 -26.97
C GLN A 172 -28.59 16.17 -26.80
N LEU A 173 -28.01 17.32 -26.46
CA LEU A 173 -26.58 17.42 -26.13
C LEU A 173 -26.21 16.48 -24.99
N ASN A 174 -26.97 16.51 -23.88
CA ASN A 174 -26.71 15.68 -22.71
C ASN A 174 -26.95 14.19 -22.97
N GLN A 175 -27.87 13.84 -23.88
CA GLN A 175 -28.02 12.46 -24.36
C GLN A 175 -26.75 11.98 -25.10
N LEU A 176 -26.22 12.77 -26.04
CA LEU A 176 -24.99 12.44 -26.75
C LEU A 176 -23.77 12.39 -25.81
N LEU A 177 -23.64 13.36 -24.89
CA LEU A 177 -22.58 13.39 -23.88
C LEU A 177 -22.59 12.14 -22.99
N SER A 178 -23.78 11.63 -22.62
CA SER A 178 -23.91 10.41 -21.82
C SER A 178 -23.42 9.13 -22.52
N GLN A 179 -23.23 9.20 -23.84
CA GLN A 179 -22.79 8.10 -24.70
C GLN A 179 -21.37 8.30 -25.24
N VAL A 180 -20.67 9.36 -24.82
CA VAL A 180 -19.27 9.55 -25.17
C VAL A 180 -18.44 8.47 -24.49
N SER A 181 -17.60 7.83 -25.28
CA SER A 181 -16.68 6.78 -24.87
C SER A 181 -15.25 7.17 -25.18
N TYR A 182 -14.35 6.66 -24.34
CA TYR A 182 -12.92 6.75 -24.49
C TYR A 182 -12.34 5.36 -24.77
N THR A 183 -11.34 5.31 -25.66
CA THR A 183 -10.52 4.12 -25.88
C THR A 183 -9.05 4.55 -25.92
N SER A 184 -8.18 3.91 -25.14
CA SER A 184 -6.74 4.16 -25.25
C SER A 184 -6.21 3.56 -26.55
N THR A 185 -5.23 4.22 -27.17
CA THR A 185 -4.58 3.78 -28.43
C THR A 185 -3.35 2.92 -28.20
N ILE A 186 -2.79 2.99 -26.98
CA ILE A 186 -1.65 2.19 -26.55
C ILE A 186 -2.05 1.25 -25.41
N TYR A 187 -1.41 0.09 -25.39
CA TYR A 187 -1.41 -0.78 -24.22
C TYR A 187 -0.31 -0.33 -23.25
N HIS A 188 -0.68 -0.05 -22.01
CA HIS A 188 0.25 0.13 -20.90
C HIS A 188 -0.41 -0.38 -19.61
N ILE A 189 0.37 -0.99 -18.72
CA ILE A 189 -0.17 -1.63 -17.50
C ILE A 189 -0.77 -0.63 -16.51
N LYS A 190 -0.21 0.59 -16.46
CA LYS A 190 -0.70 1.71 -15.65
C LYS A 190 -0.20 3.02 -16.26
N THR A 191 -1.08 3.83 -16.81
CA THR A 191 -0.75 5.17 -17.33
C THR A 191 -1.94 6.09 -17.09
N ARG A 192 -1.83 7.34 -17.51
CA ARG A 192 -2.92 8.30 -17.48
C ARG A 192 -3.01 9.04 -18.80
N ASP A 193 -4.23 9.33 -19.20
CA ASP A 193 -4.53 10.32 -20.21
C ASP A 193 -5.21 11.52 -19.53
N LEU A 194 -5.25 12.65 -20.21
CA LEU A 194 -5.85 13.87 -19.72
C LEU A 194 -6.92 14.34 -20.69
N ALA A 195 -8.16 14.41 -20.21
CA ALA A 195 -9.30 14.89 -20.96
C ALA A 195 -9.53 16.37 -20.66
N ARG A 196 -9.84 17.13 -21.72
CA ARG A 196 -10.19 18.55 -21.72
C ARG A 196 -11.61 18.69 -22.23
N PHE A 197 -12.50 19.24 -21.41
CA PHE A 197 -13.90 19.46 -21.75
C PHE A 197 -14.21 20.96 -21.71
N ILE A 198 -14.73 21.49 -22.82
CA ILE A 198 -14.91 22.92 -23.06
C ILE A 198 -16.35 23.20 -23.48
N PHE A 199 -16.93 24.23 -22.87
CA PHE A 199 -18.20 24.84 -23.27
C PHE A 199 -18.13 26.35 -23.02
N GLU A 200 -18.28 27.16 -24.07
CA GLU A 200 -18.09 28.62 -24.00
C GLU A 200 -16.72 28.96 -23.40
N ASP A 201 -16.66 29.87 -22.42
CA ASP A 201 -15.44 30.26 -21.71
C ASP A 201 -15.07 29.30 -20.56
N ASN A 202 -15.82 28.21 -20.38
CA ASN A 202 -15.60 27.25 -19.31
C ASN A 202 -14.78 26.07 -19.82
N GLU A 203 -13.69 25.79 -19.12
CA GLU A 203 -12.78 24.71 -19.41
C GLU A 203 -12.52 23.90 -18.14
N VAL A 204 -12.58 22.57 -18.28
CA VAL A 204 -12.24 21.65 -17.20
C VAL A 204 -11.33 20.55 -17.72
N MET A 205 -10.40 20.14 -16.87
CA MET A 205 -9.47 19.04 -17.12
C MET A 205 -9.71 17.94 -16.10
N PHE A 206 -9.73 16.68 -16.55
CA PHE A 206 -9.80 15.53 -15.65
C PHE A 206 -8.97 14.35 -16.16
N PRO A 207 -8.36 13.57 -15.25
CA PRO A 207 -7.54 12.43 -15.64
C PRO A 207 -8.41 11.22 -16.05
N ILE A 208 -7.93 10.45 -17.01
CA ILE A 208 -8.43 9.11 -17.31
C ILE A 208 -7.31 8.13 -16.92
N ILE A 209 -7.53 7.34 -15.88
CA ILE A 209 -6.54 6.41 -15.36
C ILE A 209 -6.67 5.11 -16.17
N ILE A 210 -5.67 4.80 -16.98
CA ILE A 210 -5.65 3.57 -17.77
C ILE A 210 -4.86 2.54 -16.97
N LYS A 211 -5.53 1.51 -16.48
CA LYS A 211 -4.92 0.53 -15.57
C LYS A 211 -5.43 -0.85 -15.87
N ARG A 212 -4.50 -1.79 -16.07
CA ARG A 212 -4.83 -3.20 -16.19
C ARG A 212 -5.29 -3.74 -14.84
N THR A 213 -6.45 -4.40 -14.80
CA THR A 213 -6.96 -5.08 -13.61
C THR A 213 -5.96 -6.12 -13.15
N SER A 214 -5.57 -6.04 -11.88
CA SER A 214 -4.71 -7.02 -11.23
C SER A 214 -5.51 -8.21 -10.74
N MET A 215 -5.01 -9.43 -11.02
CA MET A 215 -5.58 -10.65 -10.46
C MET A 215 -5.26 -10.75 -8.96
N PRO A 216 -6.25 -11.03 -8.08
CA PRO A 216 -5.99 -11.20 -6.66
C PRO A 216 -5.18 -12.48 -6.40
N VAL A 217 -4.16 -12.37 -5.55
CA VAL A 217 -3.42 -13.51 -5.00
C VAL A 217 -3.82 -13.64 -3.53
N LEU A 218 -4.57 -14.69 -3.22
CA LEU A 218 -5.08 -14.98 -1.88
C LEU A 218 -4.33 -16.16 -1.27
N TYR A 219 -4.09 -16.11 0.03
CA TYR A 219 -3.59 -17.22 0.82
C TYR A 219 -4.76 -17.81 1.59
N ASP A 220 -4.94 -19.13 1.59
CA ASP A 220 -5.87 -19.76 2.53
C ASP A 220 -5.18 -19.78 3.91
N PRO A 221 -5.67 -19.02 4.90
CA PRO A 221 -5.06 -19.00 6.22
C PRO A 221 -5.30 -20.32 6.99
N GLY A 222 -6.16 -21.21 6.51
CA GLY A 222 -6.55 -22.40 7.27
C GLY A 222 -7.33 -22.02 8.53
N THR A 223 -7.13 -22.77 9.61
CA THR A 223 -7.94 -22.67 10.85
C THR A 223 -7.13 -22.44 12.11
N ASP A 224 -5.80 -22.52 12.04
CA ASP A 224 -4.92 -22.42 13.21
C ASP A 224 -3.61 -21.69 12.88
N VAL A 225 -2.83 -21.39 13.92
CA VAL A 225 -1.57 -20.67 13.76
C VAL A 225 -0.53 -21.42 12.92
N ASN A 226 -0.57 -22.77 12.89
CA ASN A 226 0.38 -23.58 12.13
C ASN A 226 0.15 -23.47 10.61
N SER A 227 -1.12 -23.28 10.21
CA SER A 227 -1.51 -23.02 8.81
C SER A 227 -1.35 -21.55 8.41
N GLN A 228 -1.37 -20.63 9.37
CA GLN A 228 -1.25 -19.18 9.13
C GLN A 228 0.20 -18.70 9.07
N VAL A 229 1.09 -19.30 9.86
CA VAL A 229 2.44 -18.79 10.13
C VAL A 229 3.50 -19.86 9.92
N THR A 230 4.56 -19.47 9.23
CA THR A 230 5.83 -20.21 9.18
C THR A 230 6.88 -19.43 9.97
N VAL A 231 7.61 -20.08 10.87
CA VAL A 231 8.77 -19.45 11.52
C VAL A 231 9.96 -19.53 10.57
N THR A 232 10.62 -18.41 10.32
CA THR A 232 11.79 -18.34 9.46
C THR A 232 12.98 -17.81 10.23
N THR A 233 14.14 -18.42 10.04
CA THR A 233 15.39 -17.96 10.64
C THR A 233 16.56 -18.16 9.68
N LYS A 234 17.66 -17.50 10.01
CA LYS A 234 18.93 -17.63 9.29
C LYS A 234 20.04 -17.87 10.30
N THR A 235 20.84 -18.90 10.06
CA THR A 235 21.98 -19.25 10.91
C THR A 235 23.32 -19.08 10.19
N PHE A 236 24.38 -18.85 10.97
CA PHE A 236 25.78 -18.88 10.51
C PHE A 236 26.69 -19.25 11.68
N LEU A 237 27.25 -20.46 11.67
CA LEU A 237 28.19 -20.97 12.70
C LEU A 237 27.63 -20.98 14.14
N ARG A 238 26.29 -20.94 14.31
CA ARG A 238 25.61 -20.79 15.61
C ARG A 238 24.61 -21.93 15.89
N TYR A 239 25.00 -23.18 15.61
CA TYR A 239 24.12 -24.34 15.80
C TYR A 239 23.65 -24.54 17.24
N LYS A 240 24.45 -24.18 18.26
CA LYS A 240 24.00 -24.31 19.66
C LYS A 240 22.83 -23.35 19.94
N GLU A 241 22.97 -22.10 19.50
CA GLU A 241 21.93 -21.07 19.64
C GLU A 241 20.68 -21.46 18.85
N LEU A 242 20.87 -21.90 17.61
CA LEU A 242 19.80 -22.39 16.74
C LEU A 242 19.04 -23.57 17.38
N ASN A 243 19.74 -24.53 18.00
CA ASN A 243 19.11 -25.65 18.67
C ASN A 243 18.27 -25.19 19.87
N VAL A 244 18.78 -24.24 20.67
CA VAL A 244 17.99 -23.63 21.76
C VAL A 244 16.75 -22.91 21.23
N LEU A 245 16.87 -22.19 20.10
CA LEU A 245 15.72 -21.58 19.43
C LEU A 245 14.71 -22.66 19.03
N ILE A 246 15.13 -23.70 18.31
CA ILE A 246 14.25 -24.79 17.84
C ILE A 246 13.56 -25.50 19.00
N GLU A 247 14.30 -25.88 20.05
CA GLU A 247 13.77 -26.53 21.24
C GLU A 247 12.73 -25.65 21.93
N SER A 248 13.02 -24.34 22.07
CA SER A 248 12.08 -23.39 22.67
C SER A 248 10.83 -23.19 21.81
N ILE A 249 10.95 -23.15 20.48
CA ILE A 249 9.78 -23.13 19.58
C ILE A 249 8.96 -24.40 19.79
N ARG A 250 9.58 -25.58 19.76
CA ARG A 250 8.88 -26.87 19.90
C ARG A 250 8.21 -27.04 21.25
N LYS A 251 8.71 -26.39 22.31
CA LYS A 251 8.06 -26.35 23.64
C LYS A 251 6.68 -25.69 23.60
N TYR A 252 6.51 -24.63 22.81
CA TYR A 252 5.25 -23.84 22.76
C TYR A 252 4.42 -24.10 21.50
N TYR A 253 5.06 -24.47 20.39
CA TYR A 253 4.50 -24.69 19.06
C TYR A 253 5.07 -25.97 18.44
N LYS A 254 4.49 -27.11 18.82
CA LYS A 254 5.03 -28.44 18.48
C LYS A 254 5.09 -28.69 16.96
N ASP A 255 4.07 -28.26 16.24
CA ASP A 255 3.87 -28.61 14.83
C ASP A 255 4.15 -27.45 13.85
N ILE A 256 4.46 -26.24 14.35
CA ILE A 256 4.68 -25.09 13.47
C ILE A 256 5.87 -25.33 12.53
N LYS A 257 5.71 -24.95 11.27
CA LYS A 257 6.78 -25.08 10.27
C LYS A 257 7.92 -24.12 10.60
N ILE A 258 9.16 -24.62 10.53
CA ILE A 258 10.38 -23.84 10.70
C ILE A 258 11.21 -23.94 9.41
N ILE A 259 11.56 -22.80 8.82
CA ILE A 259 12.46 -22.72 7.67
C ILE A 259 13.77 -22.07 8.10
N ILE A 260 14.88 -22.74 7.83
CA ILE A 260 16.21 -22.33 8.24
C ILE A 260 17.06 -22.14 6.99
N ALA A 261 17.49 -20.90 6.74
CA ALA A 261 18.53 -20.62 5.76
C ALA A 261 19.91 -20.65 6.43
N ASP A 262 20.85 -21.38 5.86
CA ASP A 262 22.15 -21.64 6.49
C ASP A 262 23.29 -21.42 5.51
N ASP A 263 24.11 -20.41 5.75
CA ASP A 263 25.31 -20.10 4.96
C ASP A 263 26.60 -20.41 5.74
N SER A 264 26.54 -21.32 6.72
CA SER A 264 27.70 -21.75 7.51
C SER A 264 28.81 -22.33 6.62
N LEU A 265 30.06 -22.18 7.07
CA LEU A 265 31.24 -22.66 6.32
C LEU A 265 31.23 -24.19 6.15
N ASN A 266 30.83 -24.90 7.21
CA ASN A 266 30.67 -26.34 7.23
C ASN A 266 29.30 -26.63 7.84
N PRO A 267 28.25 -26.77 7.01
CA PRO A 267 26.90 -26.92 7.52
C PRO A 267 26.69 -28.23 8.29
N GLU A 268 26.10 -28.14 9.48
CA GLU A 268 25.64 -29.29 10.26
C GLU A 268 24.18 -29.59 9.92
N ARG A 269 23.82 -30.87 9.77
CA ARG A 269 22.44 -31.25 9.45
C ARG A 269 21.53 -30.95 10.63
N VAL A 270 20.51 -30.12 10.41
CA VAL A 270 19.46 -29.85 11.39
C VAL A 270 18.26 -30.76 11.11
N ASN A 271 17.90 -31.61 12.08
CA ASN A 271 16.77 -32.54 11.97
C ASN A 271 15.65 -32.17 12.94
N GLY A 272 14.40 -32.43 12.54
CA GLY A 272 13.22 -32.27 13.40
C GLY A 272 11.92 -32.35 12.60
N SER A 273 10.79 -32.53 13.29
CA SER A 273 9.47 -32.46 12.65
C SER A 273 9.24 -31.08 12.05
N ASN A 274 8.65 -30.99 10.85
CA ASN A 274 8.30 -29.73 10.17
C ASN A 274 9.44 -28.70 10.12
N ILE A 275 10.68 -29.17 9.95
CA ILE A 275 11.87 -28.32 9.71
C ILE A 275 12.30 -28.50 8.26
N GLU A 276 12.47 -27.39 7.56
CA GLU A 276 13.15 -27.33 6.27
C GLU A 276 14.46 -26.56 6.44
N HIS A 277 15.57 -27.24 6.13
CA HIS A 277 16.92 -26.69 6.27
C HIS A 277 17.54 -26.51 4.88
N TYR A 278 17.75 -25.26 4.49
CA TYR A 278 18.29 -24.89 3.19
C TYR A 278 19.73 -24.40 3.33
N ILE A 279 20.65 -25.14 2.72
CA ILE A 279 22.07 -24.83 2.72
C ILE A 279 22.39 -23.90 1.55
N MET A 280 23.04 -22.79 1.87
CA MET A 280 23.53 -21.78 0.94
C MET A 280 25.03 -21.92 0.73
N PRO A 281 25.59 -21.31 -0.33
CA PRO A 281 27.02 -21.11 -0.42
C PRO A 281 27.55 -20.40 0.85
N PRO A 282 28.79 -20.70 1.29
CA PRO A 282 29.33 -20.15 2.53
C PRO A 282 29.36 -18.62 2.57
N ALA A 283 28.97 -18.06 3.72
CA ALA A 283 29.03 -16.63 4.05
C ALA A 283 28.37 -15.69 3.03
N GLN A 284 27.24 -16.12 2.43
CA GLN A 284 26.44 -15.31 1.51
C GLN A 284 25.83 -14.07 2.17
N GLY A 285 25.54 -14.12 3.48
CA GLY A 285 25.15 -12.96 4.26
C GLY A 285 23.67 -12.92 4.65
N TRP A 286 23.31 -11.88 5.40
CA TRP A 286 22.00 -11.75 6.04
C TRP A 286 20.85 -11.72 5.03
N PHE A 287 20.86 -10.75 4.13
CA PHE A 287 19.72 -10.49 3.24
C PHE A 287 19.53 -11.59 2.19
N ALA A 288 20.62 -12.21 1.70
CA ALA A 288 20.53 -13.40 0.86
C ALA A 288 19.82 -14.56 1.58
N GLY A 289 20.16 -14.82 2.87
CA GLY A 289 19.51 -15.85 3.66
C GLY A 289 18.04 -15.53 3.99
N ARG A 290 17.70 -14.26 4.23
CA ARG A 290 16.30 -13.84 4.41
C ARG A 290 15.47 -14.12 3.16
N ASN A 291 15.97 -13.74 1.99
CA ASN A 291 15.29 -14.01 0.72
C ASN A 291 15.07 -15.50 0.52
N LEU A 292 16.09 -16.33 0.76
CA LEU A 292 15.96 -17.78 0.61
C LEU A 292 14.88 -18.33 1.55
N ALA A 293 14.93 -18.00 2.85
CA ALA A 293 13.93 -18.49 3.79
C ALA A 293 12.51 -18.04 3.40
N VAL A 294 12.33 -16.75 3.11
CA VAL A 294 11.03 -16.18 2.75
C VAL A 294 10.52 -16.71 1.41
N SER A 295 11.38 -17.06 0.45
CA SER A 295 10.95 -17.64 -0.84
C SER A 295 10.35 -19.04 -0.70
N GLN A 296 10.63 -19.75 0.40
CA GLN A 296 10.09 -21.09 0.67
C GLN A 296 8.80 -21.07 1.52
N VAL A 297 8.41 -19.91 2.05
CA VAL A 297 7.18 -19.77 2.84
C VAL A 297 5.93 -19.98 1.98
N THR A 298 5.02 -20.84 2.42
CA THR A 298 3.73 -21.07 1.73
C THR A 298 2.53 -20.50 2.50
N THR A 299 2.73 -20.13 3.76
CA THR A 299 1.70 -19.57 4.64
C THR A 299 1.48 -18.07 4.39
N LYS A 300 0.30 -17.56 4.79
CA LYS A 300 -0.08 -16.15 4.64
C LYS A 300 0.91 -15.19 5.31
N TYR A 301 1.42 -15.60 6.47
CA TYR A 301 2.42 -14.86 7.23
C TYR A 301 3.66 -15.71 7.49
N PHE A 302 4.76 -15.03 7.79
CA PHE A 302 5.92 -15.65 8.42
C PHE A 302 6.38 -14.83 9.62
N LEU A 303 6.95 -15.49 10.61
CA LEU A 303 7.57 -14.87 11.76
C LEU A 303 9.09 -14.92 11.58
N TRP A 304 9.72 -13.75 11.43
CA TRP A 304 11.17 -13.65 11.42
C TRP A 304 11.74 -13.68 12.85
N VAL A 305 12.72 -14.55 13.08
CA VAL A 305 13.49 -14.62 14.33
C VAL A 305 14.98 -14.81 14.04
N ASP A 306 15.83 -14.16 14.82
CA ASP A 306 17.27 -14.46 14.79
C ASP A 306 17.54 -15.78 15.52
N ASP A 307 18.56 -16.53 15.08
CA ASP A 307 18.94 -17.86 15.58
C ASP A 307 19.31 -17.90 17.08
N ASP A 308 19.57 -16.75 17.72
CA ASP A 308 19.91 -16.59 19.13
C ASP A 308 18.73 -16.09 19.98
N PHE A 309 17.52 -16.12 19.44
CA PHE A 309 16.31 -15.88 20.20
C PHE A 309 15.85 -17.14 20.95
N GLN A 310 14.98 -16.93 21.94
CA GLN A 310 14.41 -18.01 22.74
C GLN A 310 12.94 -17.74 23.02
N PHE A 311 12.07 -18.65 22.60
CA PHE A 311 10.64 -18.56 22.88
C PHE A 311 10.39 -18.78 24.38
N THR A 312 9.51 -17.97 24.93
CA THR A 312 9.10 -18.03 26.33
C THR A 312 7.58 -18.14 26.43
N SER A 313 7.06 -18.23 27.64
CA SER A 313 5.61 -18.19 27.88
C SER A 313 4.96 -16.88 27.41
N GLU A 314 5.73 -15.79 27.30
CA GLU A 314 5.30 -14.47 26.78
C GLU A 314 5.33 -14.39 25.24
N THR A 315 5.95 -15.34 24.56
CA THR A 315 6.06 -15.32 23.09
C THR A 315 4.81 -15.90 22.46
N LYS A 316 3.85 -15.03 22.10
CA LYS A 316 2.54 -15.39 21.52
C LYS A 316 2.45 -15.01 20.05
N ILE A 317 2.57 -16.01 19.16
CA ILE A 317 2.40 -15.83 17.71
C ILE A 317 0.96 -15.38 17.39
N GLU A 318 -0.01 -15.91 18.13
CA GLU A 318 -1.43 -15.62 17.99
C GLU A 318 -1.73 -14.13 18.15
N SER A 319 -1.04 -13.43 19.06
CA SER A 319 -1.19 -11.99 19.26
C SER A 319 -0.75 -11.18 18.04
N PHE A 320 0.28 -11.63 17.32
CA PHE A 320 0.65 -10.99 16.05
C PHE A 320 -0.42 -11.20 14.98
N VAL A 321 -0.91 -12.44 14.87
CA VAL A 321 -1.95 -12.79 13.89
C VAL A 321 -3.22 -11.99 14.14
N GLU A 322 -3.67 -11.91 15.40
CA GLU A 322 -4.88 -11.16 15.78
C GLU A 322 -4.83 -9.72 15.27
N ILE A 323 -3.71 -9.03 15.48
CA ILE A 323 -3.51 -7.64 15.02
C ILE A 323 -3.50 -7.57 13.49
N MET A 324 -2.76 -8.46 12.82
CA MET A 324 -2.65 -8.50 11.35
C MET A 324 -3.96 -8.85 10.65
N GLU A 325 -4.86 -9.59 11.31
CA GLU A 325 -6.19 -9.94 10.80
C GLU A 325 -7.22 -8.83 11.08
N ALA A 326 -7.13 -8.17 12.23
CA ALA A 326 -7.99 -7.06 12.62
C ALA A 326 -7.71 -5.77 11.84
N VAL A 327 -6.47 -5.55 11.41
CA VAL A 327 -6.05 -4.41 10.60
C VAL A 327 -5.46 -4.90 9.27
N PRO A 328 -6.30 -5.20 8.25
CA PRO A 328 -5.87 -5.85 7.00
C PRO A 328 -4.84 -5.06 6.18
N GLU A 329 -4.74 -3.75 6.40
CA GLU A 329 -3.78 -2.87 5.75
C GLU A 329 -2.35 -3.05 6.27
N LEU A 330 -2.16 -3.62 7.47
CA LEU A 330 -0.83 -3.89 8.00
C LEU A 330 -0.11 -4.97 7.17
N ASP A 331 1.18 -4.74 6.96
CA ASP A 331 2.10 -5.67 6.33
C ASP A 331 3.05 -6.31 7.33
N ILE A 332 3.43 -5.60 8.39
CA ILE A 332 4.39 -6.06 9.40
C ILE A 332 3.97 -5.60 10.81
N VAL A 333 4.04 -6.51 11.78
CA VAL A 333 3.96 -6.20 13.21
C VAL A 333 5.23 -6.72 13.90
N GLY A 334 5.98 -5.82 14.52
CA GLY A 334 7.19 -6.13 15.28
C GLY A 334 6.95 -6.20 16.78
N GLY A 335 7.59 -7.17 17.45
CA GLY A 335 7.58 -7.29 18.91
C GLY A 335 8.82 -6.66 19.56
N ALA A 336 9.07 -7.05 20.82
CA ALA A 336 10.25 -6.66 21.58
C ALA A 336 11.15 -7.87 21.90
N VAL A 337 12.45 -7.61 22.08
CA VAL A 337 13.46 -8.63 22.38
C VAL A 337 13.95 -8.41 23.81
N GLY A 338 13.50 -9.27 24.72
CA GLY A 338 13.62 -9.06 26.16
C GLY A 338 12.97 -7.74 26.57
N LYS A 339 13.75 -6.86 27.22
CA LYS A 339 13.31 -5.50 27.58
C LYS A 339 13.60 -4.45 26.50
N ASN A 340 14.26 -4.84 25.42
CA ASN A 340 14.68 -3.91 24.38
C ASN A 340 13.58 -3.77 23.33
N THR A 341 13.11 -2.54 23.16
CA THR A 341 12.29 -2.16 22.00
C THR A 341 13.20 -1.49 20.98
N PHE A 342 13.17 -2.00 19.74
CA PHE A 342 13.88 -1.38 18.63
C PHE A 342 12.85 -1.08 17.54
N TYR A 343 12.61 0.20 17.34
CA TYR A 343 11.78 0.73 16.27
C TYR A 343 12.28 2.12 15.90
N PHE A 344 11.93 2.57 14.70
CA PHE A 344 12.33 3.89 14.23
C PHE A 344 11.33 4.46 13.23
N LYS A 345 11.40 5.79 13.07
CA LYS A 345 10.75 6.54 12.01
C LYS A 345 11.77 6.93 10.95
N LEU A 346 11.39 6.91 9.68
CA LEU A 346 12.11 7.43 8.54
C LEU A 346 11.44 8.72 8.05
N VAL A 347 12.26 9.64 7.56
CA VAL A 347 11.81 10.83 6.82
C VAL A 347 12.63 10.87 5.55
N TYR A 348 11.95 10.79 4.42
CA TYR A 348 12.54 10.89 3.10
C TYR A 348 12.10 12.20 2.44
N GLU A 349 13.09 12.98 2.03
CA GLU A 349 12.92 14.19 1.23
C GLU A 349 13.33 13.86 -0.20
N GLU A 350 12.35 13.79 -1.10
CA GLU A 350 12.60 13.53 -2.52
C GLU A 350 13.42 14.68 -3.13
N GLY A 351 14.43 14.32 -3.91
CA GLY A 351 15.30 15.27 -4.60
C GLY A 351 15.05 15.29 -6.10
N ASP A 352 15.74 16.19 -6.80
CA ASP A 352 15.67 16.25 -8.26
C ASP A 352 16.44 15.11 -8.95
N ILE A 353 16.28 15.05 -10.27
CA ILE A 353 16.87 14.02 -11.12
C ILE A 353 18.42 13.98 -11.08
N ASN A 354 19.08 15.10 -10.79
CA ASN A 354 20.54 15.20 -10.83
C ASN A 354 21.18 14.93 -9.46
N GLU A 355 20.56 15.44 -8.39
CA GLU A 355 21.16 15.34 -7.06
C GLU A 355 20.63 14.16 -6.24
N GLY A 356 19.35 13.82 -6.37
CA GLY A 356 18.71 12.82 -5.52
C GLY A 356 18.33 13.32 -4.13
N GLY A 357 17.64 12.44 -3.39
CA GLY A 357 16.96 12.76 -2.15
C GLY A 357 17.80 12.60 -0.88
N CYS A 358 17.17 12.87 0.26
CA CYS A 358 17.79 12.81 1.58
C CYS A 358 16.95 11.97 2.54
N LEU A 359 17.61 11.09 3.28
CA LEU A 359 16.94 10.19 4.23
C LEU A 359 17.43 10.40 5.66
N SER A 360 16.50 10.58 6.60
CA SER A 360 16.80 10.65 8.04
C SER A 360 16.08 9.55 8.81
N ARG A 361 16.80 8.86 9.69
CA ARG A 361 16.27 7.86 10.62
C ARG A 361 16.24 8.42 12.04
N PHE A 362 15.10 8.25 12.71
CA PHE A 362 14.88 8.69 14.08
C PHE A 362 14.55 7.49 14.96
N PHE A 363 15.55 7.02 15.72
CA PHE A 363 15.41 5.90 16.62
C PHE A 363 14.45 6.19 17.79
N GLY A 364 13.62 5.20 18.16
CA GLY A 364 12.66 5.34 19.26
C GLY A 364 11.53 6.34 19.00
N LYS A 365 11.37 6.79 17.76
CA LYS A 365 10.25 7.64 17.34
C LYS A 365 9.18 6.81 16.63
N ARG A 366 7.94 7.21 16.83
CA ARG A 366 6.70 6.63 16.29
C ARG A 366 5.90 7.72 15.59
N HIS A 367 5.04 7.34 14.65
CA HIS A 367 4.12 8.26 13.98
C HIS A 367 2.91 8.53 14.86
N GLN A 368 2.13 7.49 15.15
CA GLN A 368 0.93 7.57 16.00
C GLN A 368 0.61 6.18 16.60
N PRO A 369 -0.25 6.09 17.64
CA PRO A 369 -0.78 4.81 18.11
C PRO A 369 -1.53 4.06 17.00
N LEU A 370 -1.51 2.73 17.05
CA LEU A 370 -2.34 1.91 16.17
C LEU A 370 -3.79 1.92 16.71
N PRO A 371 -4.80 2.34 15.94
CA PRO A 371 -6.18 2.35 16.40
C PRO A 371 -6.64 0.97 16.92
N GLY A 372 -7.27 0.94 18.09
CA GLY A 372 -7.72 -0.29 18.74
C GLY A 372 -6.64 -1.06 19.52
N TYR A 373 -5.36 -0.72 19.37
CA TYR A 373 -4.23 -1.42 19.98
C TYR A 373 -3.27 -0.44 20.68
N PRO A 374 -3.55 -0.03 21.94
CA PRO A 374 -2.82 1.05 22.62
C PRO A 374 -1.34 0.73 22.88
N ASP A 375 -0.99 -0.55 23.03
CA ASP A 375 0.39 -1.01 23.20
C ASP A 375 1.19 -1.06 21.88
N CYS A 376 0.53 -0.73 20.76
CA CYS A 376 1.09 -0.74 19.42
C CYS A 376 1.18 0.68 18.85
N SER A 377 2.18 0.94 18.02
CA SER A 377 2.33 2.22 17.33
C SER A 377 2.81 2.03 15.90
N LEU A 378 2.33 2.88 15.00
CA LEU A 378 2.80 2.94 13.61
C LEU A 378 4.22 3.51 13.57
N VAL A 379 5.10 2.79 12.85
CA VAL A 379 6.54 3.06 12.74
C VAL A 379 6.99 2.71 11.31
N ASP A 380 8.25 2.99 10.95
CA ASP A 380 8.79 2.63 9.64
C ASP A 380 9.74 1.44 9.70
N GLY A 381 10.17 1.02 10.88
CA GLY A 381 10.98 -0.20 11.01
C GLY A 381 11.00 -0.75 12.42
N VAL A 382 11.26 -2.05 12.51
CA VAL A 382 11.18 -2.85 13.74
C VAL A 382 12.39 -3.75 13.92
N VAL A 383 12.57 -4.27 15.13
CA VAL A 383 13.59 -5.27 15.47
C VAL A 383 13.41 -6.57 14.67
N ASN A 384 14.43 -7.42 14.59
CA ASN A 384 14.39 -8.75 13.93
C ASN A 384 13.47 -9.79 14.62
N PHE A 385 12.39 -9.34 15.25
CA PHE A 385 11.32 -10.16 15.79
C PHE A 385 10.00 -9.56 15.28
N PHE A 386 9.52 -10.05 14.14
CA PHE A 386 8.34 -9.51 13.50
C PHE A 386 7.56 -10.57 12.73
N LEU A 387 6.23 -10.50 12.81
CA LEU A 387 5.34 -11.21 11.89
C LEU A 387 5.12 -10.32 10.67
N ALA A 388 5.27 -10.89 9.48
CA ALA A 388 5.05 -10.16 8.25
C ALA A 388 4.22 -10.95 7.24
N ARG A 389 3.51 -10.21 6.40
CA ARG A 389 2.77 -10.76 5.27
C ARG A 389 3.74 -11.22 4.18
N THR A 390 3.59 -12.48 3.76
CA THR A 390 4.55 -13.14 2.88
C THR A 390 4.68 -12.42 1.53
N ASP A 391 3.57 -12.04 0.89
CA ASP A 391 3.59 -11.40 -0.43
C ASP A 391 4.15 -9.97 -0.38
N SER A 392 3.84 -9.19 0.66
CA SER A 392 4.34 -7.82 0.82
C SER A 392 5.86 -7.80 0.98
N VAL A 393 6.42 -8.65 1.84
CA VAL A 393 7.89 -8.71 2.00
C VAL A 393 8.58 -9.22 0.74
N ARG A 394 7.98 -10.19 0.02
CA ARG A 394 8.54 -10.67 -1.24
C ARG A 394 8.58 -9.61 -2.33
N ARG A 395 7.61 -8.69 -2.36
CA ARG A 395 7.57 -7.59 -3.33
C ARG A 395 8.70 -6.58 -3.08
N VAL A 396 8.99 -6.27 -1.82
CA VAL A 396 10.10 -5.37 -1.45
C VAL A 396 11.45 -6.09 -1.63
N GLY A 397 11.58 -7.30 -1.09
CA GLY A 397 12.80 -8.09 -1.12
C GLY A 397 13.91 -7.57 -0.20
N PHE A 398 14.88 -8.43 0.11
CA PHE A 398 16.07 -8.06 0.88
C PHE A 398 17.27 -7.95 -0.06
N ASP A 399 17.96 -6.81 -0.16
CA ASP A 399 19.08 -6.67 -1.10
C ASP A 399 20.30 -7.56 -0.74
N PRO A 400 20.61 -8.62 -1.52
CA PRO A 400 21.68 -9.55 -1.18
C PRO A 400 23.09 -8.94 -1.28
N GLN A 401 23.25 -7.74 -1.85
CA GLN A 401 24.54 -7.02 -1.81
C GLN A 401 24.91 -6.62 -0.36
N LEU A 402 23.92 -6.48 0.52
CA LEU A 402 24.12 -6.14 1.93
C LEU A 402 24.33 -7.39 2.78
N LYS A 403 25.56 -7.91 2.76
CA LYS A 403 25.90 -9.18 3.41
C LYS A 403 25.94 -9.12 4.94
N ARG A 404 26.55 -8.08 5.50
CA ARG A 404 26.84 -7.94 6.95
C ARG A 404 26.43 -6.59 7.55
N VAL A 405 25.91 -5.67 6.73
CA VAL A 405 25.48 -4.33 7.13
C VAL A 405 24.07 -4.11 6.63
N ALA A 406 23.09 -4.67 7.33
CA ALA A 406 21.71 -4.64 6.87
C ALA A 406 20.73 -4.80 8.03
N HIS A 407 19.84 -3.83 8.22
CA HIS A 407 18.64 -3.95 9.05
C HIS A 407 17.62 -2.89 8.61
N SER A 408 17.99 -1.62 8.71
CA SER A 408 17.12 -0.51 8.29
C SER A 408 16.89 -0.51 6.79
N GLU A 409 17.82 -1.01 6.01
CA GLU A 409 17.85 -0.92 4.56
C GLU A 409 16.65 -1.62 3.90
N PHE A 410 16.18 -2.74 4.44
CA PHE A 410 14.93 -3.36 3.99
C PHE A 410 13.72 -2.43 4.16
N PHE A 411 13.64 -1.76 5.30
CA PHE A 411 12.56 -0.83 5.61
C PHE A 411 12.66 0.47 4.81
N MET A 412 13.87 0.87 4.44
CA MET A 412 14.10 1.99 3.52
C MET A 412 13.58 1.67 2.12
N ASP A 413 13.89 0.47 1.62
CA ASP A 413 13.40 0.01 0.31
C ASP A 413 11.88 -0.19 0.30
N GLY A 414 11.27 -0.54 1.44
CA GLY A 414 9.82 -0.68 1.59
C GLY A 414 9.08 0.61 1.98
N LEU A 415 9.76 1.76 2.03
CA LEU A 415 9.15 3.02 2.43
C LEU A 415 8.10 3.47 1.41
N GLY A 416 6.85 3.65 1.86
CA GLY A 416 5.71 3.97 1.00
C GLY A 416 4.97 2.73 0.47
N ASP A 417 5.56 1.54 0.59
CA ASP A 417 4.95 0.26 0.17
C ASP A 417 4.50 -0.63 1.34
N LEU A 418 5.09 -0.47 2.52
CA LEU A 418 4.79 -1.27 3.72
C LEU A 418 4.13 -0.42 4.81
N LEU A 419 3.03 -0.92 5.38
CA LEU A 419 2.47 -0.38 6.61
C LEU A 419 2.89 -1.22 7.83
N ILE A 420 3.55 -0.59 8.80
CA ILE A 420 4.27 -1.29 9.87
C ILE A 420 3.84 -0.79 11.25
N ALA A 421 3.64 -1.73 12.18
CA ALA A 421 3.41 -1.44 13.59
C ALA A 421 4.47 -2.11 14.49
N SER A 422 4.77 -1.49 15.63
CA SER A 422 5.55 -2.09 16.71
C SER A 422 4.70 -2.21 17.97
N CYS A 423 4.72 -3.38 18.61
CA CYS A 423 3.93 -3.70 19.79
C CYS A 423 4.86 -4.14 20.94
N GLY A 424 4.86 -3.36 22.03
CA GLY A 424 5.79 -3.60 23.14
C GLY A 424 5.42 -4.77 24.06
N SER A 425 4.18 -5.25 23.98
CA SER A 425 3.62 -6.33 24.80
C SER A 425 3.99 -7.72 24.30
N ILE A 426 4.31 -7.89 23.02
CA ILE A 426 4.68 -9.19 22.44
C ILE A 426 6.19 -9.34 22.48
N ARG A 427 6.69 -10.38 23.17
CA ARG A 427 8.11 -10.49 23.52
C ARG A 427 8.74 -11.84 23.16
N VAL A 428 10.02 -11.79 22.82
CA VAL A 428 10.88 -12.97 22.69
C VAL A 428 12.11 -12.83 23.57
N GLY A 429 12.60 -13.93 24.14
CA GLY A 429 13.86 -13.96 24.87
C GLY A 429 15.06 -13.83 23.94
N HIS A 430 16.20 -13.42 24.49
CA HIS A 430 17.48 -13.37 23.79
C HIS A 430 18.51 -14.17 24.59
N GLN A 431 19.18 -15.12 23.93
CA GLN A 431 20.18 -15.96 24.59
C GLN A 431 21.41 -15.11 24.98
N PRO A 432 22.13 -15.45 26.07
CA PRO A 432 23.34 -14.73 26.45
C PRO A 432 24.38 -14.71 25.33
N LYS A 433 25.10 -13.59 25.16
CA LYS A 433 26.18 -13.51 24.18
C LYS A 433 27.36 -14.37 24.64
N VAL A 434 27.83 -15.26 23.77
CA VAL A 434 29.02 -16.10 23.98
C VAL A 434 30.09 -15.70 22.98
N ASP A 435 31.35 -15.60 23.42
CA ASP A 435 32.47 -15.32 22.53
C ASP A 435 32.71 -16.52 21.59
N ARG A 436 32.67 -16.27 20.28
CA ARG A 436 32.84 -17.27 19.24
C ARG A 436 33.88 -16.78 18.24
N GLY A 437 35.12 -17.20 18.44
CA GLY A 437 36.30 -16.77 17.68
C GLY A 437 36.07 -16.60 16.17
N LYS A 438 35.79 -17.68 15.44
CA LYS A 438 35.57 -17.61 13.98
C LYS A 438 34.35 -16.80 13.59
N TYR A 439 33.23 -16.93 14.30
CA TYR A 439 32.00 -16.16 14.01
C TYR A 439 32.20 -14.65 14.13
N ASN A 440 32.95 -14.20 15.14
CA ASN A 440 33.21 -12.78 15.38
C ASN A 440 33.96 -12.10 14.22
N GLN A 441 34.78 -12.85 13.47
CA GLN A 441 35.46 -12.36 12.27
C GLN A 441 34.48 -11.98 11.15
N TYR A 442 33.30 -12.61 11.12
CA TYR A 442 32.25 -12.35 10.12
C TYR A 442 31.13 -11.46 10.65
N ARG A 443 31.03 -11.25 11.96
CA ARG A 443 29.99 -10.43 12.58
C ARG A 443 30.19 -8.94 12.31
N MET A 444 31.43 -8.48 12.38
CA MET A 444 31.75 -7.06 12.27
C MET A 444 32.07 -6.70 10.82
N PRO A 445 31.32 -5.79 10.20
CA PRO A 445 31.56 -5.41 8.82
C PRO A 445 32.85 -4.61 8.66
N GLY A 446 33.59 -4.90 7.59
CA GLY A 446 34.80 -4.16 7.23
C GLY A 446 34.50 -2.73 6.74
N LYS A 447 35.54 -1.89 6.67
CA LYS A 447 35.42 -0.52 6.13
C LYS A 447 34.87 -0.51 4.70
N SER A 448 35.34 -1.42 3.85
CA SER A 448 34.87 -1.57 2.47
C SER A 448 33.37 -1.86 2.40
N GLU A 449 32.85 -2.75 3.25
CA GLU A 449 31.41 -3.07 3.28
C GLU A 449 30.56 -1.87 3.73
N LYS A 450 31.04 -1.09 4.71
CA LYS A 450 30.36 0.14 5.15
C LYS A 450 30.34 1.21 4.05
N THR A 451 31.48 1.43 3.37
CA THR A 451 31.56 2.37 2.25
C THR A 451 30.71 1.90 1.06
N GLY A 452 30.77 0.60 0.74
CA GLY A 452 29.99 -0.01 -0.32
C GLY A 452 28.48 0.12 -0.08
N LYS A 453 28.02 -0.03 1.17
CA LYS A 453 26.62 0.25 1.53
C LYS A 453 26.21 1.69 1.21
N LEU A 454 27.02 2.68 1.56
CA LEU A 454 26.71 4.08 1.28
C LEU A 454 26.70 4.37 -0.22
N ALA A 455 27.65 3.81 -0.98
CA ALA A 455 27.68 3.90 -2.43
C ALA A 455 26.45 3.23 -3.07
N LEU A 456 26.00 2.09 -2.52
CA LEU A 456 24.78 1.43 -2.94
C LEU A 456 23.56 2.32 -2.72
N HIS A 457 23.41 2.92 -1.54
CA HIS A 457 22.32 3.87 -1.26
C HIS A 457 22.32 5.07 -2.19
N PHE A 458 23.50 5.61 -2.49
CA PHE A 458 23.65 6.73 -3.42
C PHE A 458 23.00 6.41 -4.77
N PHE A 459 23.33 5.25 -5.35
CA PHE A 459 22.82 4.86 -6.66
C PHE A 459 21.41 4.26 -6.60
N LYS A 460 21.23 3.20 -5.81
CA LYS A 460 20.00 2.40 -5.77
C LYS A 460 18.79 3.19 -5.29
N ASN A 461 18.97 3.98 -4.23
CA ASN A 461 17.88 4.75 -3.63
C ASN A 461 17.89 6.21 -4.11
N HIS A 462 18.75 6.56 -5.07
CA HIS A 462 18.93 7.93 -5.59
C HIS A 462 19.09 8.95 -4.45
N LEU A 463 20.00 8.67 -3.50
CA LEU A 463 20.21 9.51 -2.31
C LEU A 463 21.50 10.33 -2.40
N LYS A 464 21.43 11.63 -2.10
CA LYS A 464 22.63 12.45 -1.82
C LYS A 464 23.03 12.47 -0.35
N CYS A 465 22.09 12.23 0.56
CA CYS A 465 22.40 12.26 1.99
C CYS A 465 21.62 11.23 2.81
N VAL A 466 22.27 10.72 3.85
CA VAL A 466 21.65 9.81 4.83
C VAL A 466 22.10 10.16 6.24
N ARG A 467 21.16 10.20 7.18
CA ARG A 467 21.38 10.42 8.61
C ARG A 467 20.76 9.29 9.41
N TYR A 468 21.55 8.66 10.27
CA TYR A 468 21.17 7.44 11.00
C TYR A 468 20.86 7.63 12.48
#